data_AF-A0A967IM37-F1
#
_entry.id   AF-A0A967IM37-F1
#
_cell.length_a   1.000
_cell.length_b   1.000
_cell.length_c   1.000
_cell.angle_alpha   90.00
_cell.angle_beta   90.00
_cell.angle_gamma   90.00
#
_symmetry.space_group_name_H-M   'P 1'
#
loop_
_entity.id
_entity.type
_entity.pdbx_description
1 polymer ?
#
loop_
_entity_poly.entity_id
_entity_poly.type
_entity_poly.pdbx_seq_one_letter_code
_entity_poly.pdbx_strand_id
1 'polypeptide(L)' 'RESEVRASIGGIVIGRSNLPLVLEGEALFHIASFEDLHQVAEQVEEFQSTHEEAIESGSERSII' A
#
# COMPACT_ATOMS: atom_id res chain seq x y z
N ARG A 1 18.63 8.93 16.86
CA ARG A 1 19.44 8.74 15.63
C ARG A 1 18.54 7.99 14.67
N GLU A 2 18.26 8.56 13.51
CA GLU A 2 17.45 7.90 12.49
C GLU A 2 18.34 6.96 11.67
N SER A 3 17.79 5.83 11.25
CA SER A 3 18.49 4.82 10.45
C SER A 3 17.60 4.42 9.28
N GLU A 4 18.16 4.40 8.09
CA GLU A 4 17.46 3.94 6.90
C GLU A 4 17.21 2.42 6.98
N VAL A 5 15.97 2.01 6.77
CA VAL A 5 15.56 0.60 6.74
C VAL A 5 15.11 0.25 5.32
N ARG A 6 15.71 -0.78 4.74
CA ARG A 6 15.38 -1.27 3.40
C ARG A 6 14.70 -2.63 3.49
N ALA A 7 13.67 -2.83 2.68
CA ALA A 7 13.03 -4.12 2.54
C ALA A 7 14.01 -5.15 1.96
N SER A 8 13.96 -6.38 2.47
CA SER A 8 14.74 -7.51 1.94
C SER A 8 14.15 -8.12 0.66
N ILE A 9 12.88 -7.81 0.37
CA ILE A 9 12.14 -8.34 -0.78
C ILE A 9 11.47 -7.20 -1.57
N GLY A 10 11.32 -7.41 -2.89
CA GLY A 10 10.52 -6.56 -3.76
C GLY A 10 9.04 -6.97 -3.76
N GLY A 11 8.14 -6.01 -4.01
CA GLY A 11 6.71 -6.24 -4.06
C GLY A 11 5.90 -4.95 -3.95
N ILE A 12 4.60 -5.09 -3.65
CA ILE A 12 3.66 -3.98 -3.49
C ILE A 12 3.49 -3.67 -2.01
N VAL A 13 3.61 -2.40 -1.62
CA VAL A 13 3.32 -1.97 -0.24
C VAL A 13 1.82 -1.90 -0.05
N ILE A 14 1.27 -2.82 0.75
CA ILE A 14 -0.17 -2.88 1.04
C ILE A 14 -0.54 -2.16 2.35
N GLY A 15 0.47 -1.80 3.16
CA GLY A 15 0.26 -1.07 4.40
C GLY A 15 1.57 -0.47 4.90
N ARG A 16 1.49 0.74 5.47
CA ARG A 16 2.62 1.47 6.03
C ARG A 16 2.26 2.01 7.41
N SER A 17 3.13 1.81 8.39
CA SER A 17 3.03 2.48 9.68
C SER A 17 3.49 3.92 9.57
N ASN A 18 2.68 4.88 10.04
CA ASN A 18 2.99 6.31 10.02
C ASN A 18 3.47 6.84 11.38
N LEU A 19 3.81 5.93 12.32
CA LEU A 19 4.26 6.34 13.65
C LEU A 19 5.72 6.85 13.58
N PRO A 20 6.03 8.03 14.13
CA PRO A 20 7.40 8.57 14.11
C PRO A 20 8.37 7.81 15.01
N LEU A 21 7.85 7.06 16.00
CA LEU A 21 8.59 6.20 16.90
C LEU A 21 8.09 4.78 16.72
N VAL A 22 9.01 3.86 16.50
CA VAL A 22 8.73 2.44 16.22
C VAL A 22 9.58 1.59 17.14
N LEU A 23 9.03 0.46 17.60
CA LEU A 23 9.70 -0.43 18.53
C LEU A 23 10.42 -1.58 17.81
N GLU A 24 11.35 -2.22 18.51
CA GLU A 24 12.00 -3.43 18.01
C GLU A 24 10.96 -4.54 17.81
N GLY A 25 10.87 -5.07 16.59
CA GLY A 25 9.90 -6.10 16.21
C GLY A 25 8.59 -5.58 15.61
N GLU A 26 8.38 -4.27 15.55
CA GLU A 26 7.22 -3.71 14.84
C GLU A 26 7.44 -3.66 13.32
N ALA A 27 6.40 -3.99 12.56
CA ALA A 27 6.42 -3.92 11.11
C ALA A 27 6.24 -2.46 10.63
N LEU A 28 7.25 -1.92 9.94
CA LEU A 28 7.19 -0.58 9.34
C LEU A 28 6.31 -0.54 8.09
N PHE A 29 6.32 -1.63 7.31
CA PHE A 29 5.56 -1.78 6.09
C PHE A 29 5.24 -3.25 5.83
N HIS A 30 4.05 -3.51 5.28
CA HIS A 30 3.65 -4.82 4.77
C HIS A 30 3.84 -4.84 3.25
N ILE A 31 4.62 -5.82 2.79
CA ILE A 31 4.89 -6.03 1.36
C ILE A 31 4.21 -7.33 0.95
N ALA A 32 3.28 -7.22 0.00
CA ALA A 32 2.81 -8.37 -0.74
C ALA A 32 3.84 -8.67 -1.84
N SER A 33 4.50 -9.83 -1.74
CA SER A 33 5.46 -10.30 -2.73
C SER A 33 4.83 -11.47 -3.50
N PHE A 34 4.94 -11.43 -4.82
CA PHE A 34 4.36 -12.42 -5.72
C PHE A 34 5.46 -12.92 -6.66
N GLU A 35 5.44 -14.22 -6.98
CA GLU A 35 6.41 -14.82 -7.91
C GLU A 35 6.23 -14.33 -9.35
N ASP A 36 4.99 -13.98 -9.73
CA ASP A 36 4.66 -13.46 -11.07
C ASP A 36 3.95 -12.09 -10.95
N LEU A 37 4.75 -11.02 -11.01
CA LEU A 37 4.26 -9.64 -10.94
C LEU A 37 3.34 -9.28 -12.12
N HIS A 38 3.43 -9.98 -13.26
CA HIS A 38 2.63 -9.67 -14.45
C HIS A 38 1.18 -10.11 -14.27
N GLN A 39 0.95 -11.31 -13.74
CA GLN A 39 -0.41 -11.79 -13.42
C GLN A 39 -1.11 -10.91 -12.38
N VAL A 40 -0.34 -10.38 -11.43
CA VAL A 40 -0.89 -9.50 -10.39
C VAL A 40 -1.26 -8.14 -10.95
N ALA A 41 -0.46 -7.60 -11.87
CA ALA A 41 -0.78 -6.34 -12.54
C ALA A 41 -2.12 -6.44 -13.28
N GLU A 42 -2.33 -7.52 -14.05
CA GLU A 42 -3.58 -7.77 -14.76
C GLU A 42 -4.78 -7.92 -13.80
N GLN A 43 -4.63 -8.67 -12.70
CA GLN A 43 -5.68 -8.81 -11.69
C GLN A 43 -6.00 -7.49 -10.96
N VAL A 44 -4.99 -6.65 -10.71
CA VAL A 44 -5.18 -5.33 -10.08
C VAL A 44 -5.87 -4.38 -11.05
N GLU A 45 -5.49 -4.38 -12.34
CA GLU A 45 -6.14 -3.59 -13.38
C GLU A 45 -7.61 -4.01 -13.57
N GLU A 46 -7.89 -5.33 -13.61
CA GLU A 46 -9.26 -5.86 -13.67
C GLU A 46 -10.06 -5.47 -12.43
N PHE A 47 -9.47 -5.58 -11.23
CA PHE A 47 -10.10 -5.14 -9.99
C PHE A 47 -10.40 -3.63 -10.01
N GLN A 48 -9.44 -2.80 -10.42
CA GLN A 48 -9.61 -1.35 -10.52
C GLN A 48 -10.71 -0.98 -11.52
N SER A 49 -10.69 -1.56 -12.72
CA SER A 49 -11.72 -1.34 -13.74
C SER A 49 -13.12 -1.75 -13.27
N THR A 50 -13.22 -2.80 -12.46
CA THR A 50 -14.51 -3.27 -11.92
C THR A 50 -15.00 -2.43 -10.73
N HIS A 51 -14.10 -1.78 -9.99
CA HIS A 51 -14.42 -1.00 -8.77
C HIS A 51 -14.31 0.53 -8.93
N GLU A 52 -13.99 1.06 -10.12
CA GLU A 52 -13.97 2.49 -10.43
C GLU A 52 -15.32 3.20 -10.17
N GLU A 53 -16.44 2.45 -10.07
CA GLU A 53 -17.76 3.00 -9.73
C GLU A 53 -17.91 3.44 -8.25
N ALA A 54 -17.00 3.08 -7.34
CA ALA A 54 -17.14 3.39 -5.91
C ALA A 54 -16.35 4.63 -5.43
N ILE A 55 -15.34 5.10 -6.17
CA ILE A 55 -14.41 6.15 -5.69
C ILE A 55 -14.94 7.58 -5.94
N GLU A 56 -15.93 7.77 -6.82
CA GLU A 56 -16.53 9.10 -7.05
C GLU A 56 -17.48 9.59 -5.94
N SER A 57 -17.81 8.78 -4.92
CA SER A 57 -18.76 9.17 -3.85
C SER A 57 -18.12 9.73 -2.57
N GLY A 58 -16.81 9.97 -2.56
CA GLY A 58 -16.04 10.27 -1.33
C GLY A 58 -15.52 11.70 -1.13
N SER A 59 -15.85 12.67 -1.98
CA SER A 59 -15.39 14.06 -1.81
C SER A 59 -16.56 15.03 -1.55
N GLU A 60 -17.38 14.74 -0.54
CA GLU A 60 -18.20 15.77 0.09
C GLU A 60 -17.42 16.50 1.19
N ARG A 61 -17.14 17.78 0.91
CA ARG A 61 -17.15 18.92 1.86
C ARG A 61 -15.97 19.06 2.81
N SER A 62 -15.12 20.04 2.50
CA SER A 62 -14.69 21.00 3.53
C SER A 62 -14.89 22.42 3.01
N ILE A 63 -16.03 22.99 3.41
CA ILE A 63 -16.26 24.42 3.48
C ILE A 63 -15.56 24.89 4.74
N ILE A 64 -14.45 25.64 4.60
CA ILE A 64 -14.15 26.93 5.25
C ILE A 64 -12.88 27.52 4.65
#